data_AF-A0A6P1IC93-F1
#
_entry.id   AF-A0A6P1IC93-F1
#
_cell.length_a   1.000
_cell.length_b   1.000
_cell.length_c   1.000
_cell.angle_alpha   90.00
_cell.angle_beta   90.00
_cell.angle_gamma   90.00
#
_symmetry.space_group_name_H-M   'P 1'
#
loop_
_entity.id
_entity.type
_entity.pdbx_description
1 polymer ?
#
loop_
_entity_poly.entity_id
_entity_poly.type
_entity_poly.pdbx_seq_one_letter_code
_entity_poly.pdbx_strand_id
1 'polypeptide(L)'
;MTLRETDQSHSMKDHAMTTAHDIDLHQFLTDRLTDASPDLLRSLLSTFIDALMGAEADSLCGAGFGERSDDRINSRNGYRHRDFDTRAGTLDVAIPKLRSGSYFPDSENDGCELVVRV
;
A
#
# COMPACT_ATOMS: atom_id res chain seq x y z
N MET A 1 -38.48 -40.95 35.15
CA MET A 1 -38.60 -39.74 34.33
C MET A 1 -37.37 -39.71 33.41
N THR A 2 -37.29 -40.53 32.34
CA THR A 2 -37.79 -40.25 30.96
C THR A 2 -37.45 -38.81 30.54
N LEU A 3 -36.57 -38.53 29.56
CA LEU A 3 -36.53 -39.09 28.20
C LEU A 3 -35.09 -39.19 27.64
N ARG A 4 -34.88 -40.25 26.87
CA ARG A 4 -33.87 -40.37 25.81
C ARG A 4 -34.31 -39.48 24.64
N GLU A 5 -33.37 -38.84 23.96
CA GLU A 5 -33.48 -38.54 22.53
C GLU A 5 -32.16 -38.91 21.85
N THR A 6 -32.25 -40.04 21.17
CA THR A 6 -31.34 -40.56 20.15
C THR A 6 -31.58 -39.82 18.83
N ASP A 7 -30.58 -39.89 17.95
CA ASP A 7 -30.73 -39.84 16.48
C ASP A 7 -30.93 -38.40 15.94
N GLN A 8 -30.17 -37.87 14.96
CA GLN A 8 -29.72 -38.50 13.73
C GLN A 8 -28.43 -37.87 13.21
N SER A 9 -27.41 -38.72 13.09
CA SER A 9 -26.51 -38.72 11.95
C SER A 9 -27.32 -38.95 10.66
N HIS A 10 -27.52 -37.90 9.87
CA HIS A 10 -27.93 -38.01 8.47
C HIS A 10 -27.44 -36.82 7.67
N SER A 11 -26.40 -37.03 6.87
CA SER A 11 -26.49 -36.83 5.43
C SER A 11 -25.10 -37.08 4.82
N MET A 12 -24.81 -38.35 4.53
CA MET A 12 -24.00 -38.66 3.35
C MET A 12 -24.69 -37.99 2.15
N LYS A 13 -24.08 -36.92 1.64
CA LYS A 13 -24.24 -36.51 0.26
C LYS A 13 -22.85 -36.53 -0.35
N ASP A 14 -22.66 -37.55 -1.18
CA ASP A 14 -21.58 -37.63 -2.14
C ASP A 14 -21.61 -36.40 -3.05
N HIS A 15 -20.76 -35.41 -2.78
CA HIS A 15 -20.38 -34.38 -3.73
C HIS A 15 -18.86 -34.35 -3.85
N ALA A 16 -18.43 -34.76 -5.04
CA ALA A 16 -17.08 -34.99 -5.48
C ALA A 16 -16.17 -33.74 -5.34
N MET A 17 -14.88 -34.01 -5.11
CA MET A 17 -13.71 -33.19 -5.44
C MET A 17 -13.97 -31.70 -5.71
N THR A 18 -14.19 -30.94 -4.65
CA THR A 18 -13.70 -29.57 -4.59
C THR A 18 -13.30 -29.34 -3.15
N THR A 19 -12.11 -29.82 -2.78
CA THR A 19 -11.44 -29.28 -1.60
C THR A 19 -11.32 -27.79 -1.88
N ALA A 20 -12.09 -26.98 -1.17
CA ALA A 20 -11.88 -25.55 -1.12
C ALA A 20 -10.43 -25.38 -0.68
N HIS A 21 -9.55 -25.11 -1.64
CA HIS A 21 -8.22 -24.66 -1.31
C HIS A 21 -8.48 -23.29 -0.72
N ASP A 22 -8.57 -23.24 0.60
CA ASP A 22 -8.40 -22.02 1.36
C ASP A 22 -6.94 -21.63 1.12
N ILE A 23 -6.72 -20.98 -0.03
CA ILE A 23 -5.41 -20.46 -0.39
C ILE A 23 -5.22 -19.37 0.64
N ASP A 24 -4.35 -19.64 1.61
CA ASP A 24 -3.86 -18.62 2.51
C ASP A 24 -3.16 -17.56 1.64
N LEU A 25 -3.93 -16.54 1.28
CA LEU A 25 -3.51 -15.46 0.41
C LEU A 25 -2.29 -14.76 1.01
N HIS A 26 -2.21 -14.68 2.34
CA HIS A 26 -1.07 -14.08 3.02
C HIS A 26 0.19 -14.92 2.78
N GLN A 27 0.12 -16.24 2.99
CA GLN A 27 1.25 -17.12 2.71
C GLN A 27 1.61 -17.13 1.22
N PHE A 28 0.64 -17.21 0.32
CA PHE A 28 0.85 -17.20 -1.12
C PHE A 28 1.47 -15.89 -1.61
N LEU A 29 1.00 -14.75 -1.11
CA LEU A 29 1.59 -13.45 -1.42
C LEU A 29 2.99 -13.32 -0.81
N THR A 30 3.22 -13.82 0.41
CA THR A 30 4.55 -13.80 1.02
C THR A 30 5.53 -14.62 0.18
N ASP A 31 5.16 -15.84 -0.20
CA ASP A 31 5.98 -16.72 -1.05
C ASP A 31 6.19 -16.09 -2.43
N ARG A 32 5.15 -15.51 -3.03
CA ARG A 32 5.28 -14.85 -4.34
C ARG A 32 6.00 -13.51 -4.29
N LEU A 33 5.97 -12.76 -3.19
CA LEU A 33 6.70 -11.49 -3.07
C LEU A 33 8.16 -11.70 -2.66
N THR A 34 8.46 -12.80 -1.97
CA THR A 34 9.85 -13.22 -1.71
C THR A 34 10.49 -13.87 -2.93
N ASP A 35 9.71 -14.61 -3.73
CA ASP A 35 10.18 -15.30 -4.94
C ASP A 35 10.09 -14.41 -6.20
N ALA A 36 9.09 -13.51 -6.28
CA ALA A 36 9.06 -12.46 -7.29
C ALA A 36 10.13 -11.43 -6.96
N SER A 37 10.84 -11.05 -8.01
CA SER A 37 12.05 -10.27 -7.93
C SER A 37 11.92 -9.04 -7.01
N PRO A 38 12.99 -8.69 -6.27
CA PRO A 38 13.04 -7.47 -5.47
C PRO A 38 12.66 -6.20 -6.27
N ASP A 39 12.81 -6.24 -7.59
CA ASP A 39 12.39 -5.19 -8.51
C ASP A 39 10.86 -4.94 -8.53
N LEU A 40 10.04 -5.99 -8.38
CA LEU A 40 8.59 -5.84 -8.32
C LEU A 40 8.17 -5.11 -7.04
N LEU A 41 8.72 -5.53 -5.90
CA LEU A 41 8.49 -4.88 -4.61
C LEU A 41 8.93 -3.41 -4.65
N ARG A 42 10.10 -3.15 -5.23
CA ARG A 42 10.63 -1.79 -5.42
C ARG A 42 9.68 -0.93 -6.26
N SER A 43 9.18 -1.45 -7.38
CA SER A 43 8.23 -0.76 -8.26
C SER A 43 6.89 -0.45 -7.59
N LEU A 44 6.32 -1.42 -6.87
CA LEU A 44 5.07 -1.25 -6.13
C LEU A 44 5.22 -0.21 -5.02
N LEU A 45 6.31 -0.27 -4.26
CA LEU A 45 6.58 0.68 -3.20
C LEU A 45 6.77 2.10 -3.75
N SER A 46 7.50 2.25 -4.87
CA SER A 46 7.65 3.53 -5.57
C SER A 46 6.30 4.12 -5.93
N THR A 47 5.45 3.32 -6.57
CA THR A 47 4.11 3.75 -7.01
C THR A 47 3.25 4.20 -5.83
N PHE A 48 3.32 3.46 -4.71
CA PHE A 48 2.56 3.79 -3.52
C PHE A 48 3.05 5.10 -2.86
N ILE A 49 4.37 5.27 -2.76
CA ILE A 49 5.00 6.48 -2.23
C ILE A 49 4.64 7.70 -3.09
N ASP A 50 4.72 7.59 -4.41
CA ASP A 50 4.36 8.67 -5.33
C ASP A 50 2.87 9.06 -5.20
N ALA A 51 1.99 8.07 -5.05
CA ALA A 51 0.56 8.30 -4.85
C ALA A 51 0.26 9.00 -3.53
N LEU A 52 0.89 8.57 -2.42
CA LEU A 52 0.71 9.19 -1.11
C LEU A 52 1.18 10.64 -1.08
N MET A 53 2.39 10.91 -1.58
CA MET A 53 2.89 12.29 -1.67
C MET A 53 2.04 13.15 -2.60
N GLY A 54 1.53 12.57 -3.70
CA GLY A 54 0.60 13.24 -4.60
C GLY A 54 -0.68 13.67 -3.87
N ALA A 55 -1.30 12.77 -3.13
CA ALA A 55 -2.52 13.03 -2.38
C ALA A 55 -2.30 14.07 -1.26
N GLU A 56 -1.17 14.00 -0.55
CA GLU A 56 -0.84 14.99 0.48
C GLU A 56 -0.59 16.37 -0.13
N ALA A 57 0.11 16.44 -1.27
CA ALA A 57 0.31 17.69 -2.00
C ALA A 57 -1.01 18.28 -2.51
N ASP A 58 -1.94 17.45 -2.97
CA ASP A 58 -3.26 17.88 -3.42
C ASP A 58 -4.09 18.41 -2.24
N SER A 59 -4.00 17.77 -1.06
CA SER A 59 -4.62 18.25 0.17
C SER A 59 -4.06 19.62 0.59
N LEU A 60 -2.73 19.80 0.52
CA LEU A 60 -2.07 21.08 0.80
C LEU A 60 -2.40 22.17 -0.23
N CYS A 61 -2.69 21.80 -1.47
CA CYS A 61 -3.12 22.75 -2.50
C CYS A 61 -4.62 23.08 -2.43
N GLY A 62 -5.41 22.28 -1.71
CA GLY A 62 -6.87 22.36 -1.66
C GLY A 62 -7.57 21.89 -2.94
N ALA A 63 -6.85 21.23 -3.85
CA ALA A 63 -7.35 20.81 -5.15
C ALA A 63 -6.40 19.83 -5.84
N GLY A 64 -6.94 18.90 -6.62
CA GLY A 64 -6.17 17.88 -7.33
C GLY A 64 -5.27 18.43 -8.44
N PHE A 65 -4.21 17.71 -8.80
CA PHE A 65 -3.31 18.18 -9.86
C PHE A 65 -4.02 18.50 -11.18
N GLY A 66 -3.85 19.74 -11.68
CA GLY A 66 -4.47 20.20 -12.92
C GLY A 66 -5.98 20.47 -12.85
N GLU A 67 -6.62 20.19 -11.71
CA GLU A 67 -8.03 20.47 -11.47
C GLU A 67 -8.29 21.98 -11.37
N ARG A 68 -9.47 22.42 -11.81
CA ARG A 68 -9.96 23.77 -11.54
C ARG A 68 -10.84 23.73 -10.30
N SER A 69 -10.40 24.41 -9.25
CA SER A 69 -11.14 24.55 -8.01
C SER A 69 -11.00 25.98 -7.51
N ASP A 70 -12.08 26.54 -6.98
CA ASP A 70 -12.11 27.87 -6.38
C ASP A 70 -11.44 27.87 -4.99
N ASP A 71 -11.35 26.70 -4.35
CA ASP A 71 -10.68 26.49 -3.05
C ASP A 71 -9.15 26.33 -3.18
N ARG A 72 -8.61 26.46 -4.40
CA ARG A 72 -7.17 26.31 -4.64
C ARG A 72 -6.37 27.43 -3.99
N ILE A 73 -5.54 27.07 -3.01
CA ILE A 73 -4.66 28.00 -2.29
C ILE A 73 -3.20 27.93 -2.76
N ASN A 74 -2.80 26.85 -3.43
CA ASN A 74 -1.43 26.62 -3.88
C ASN A 74 -1.40 25.80 -5.17
N SER A 75 -0.22 25.66 -5.78
CA SER A 75 -0.03 24.86 -6.98
C SER A 75 1.28 24.09 -6.92
N ARG A 76 1.23 22.82 -7.37
CA ARG A 76 2.42 22.00 -7.60
C ARG A 76 3.17 22.47 -8.85
N ASN A 77 4.48 22.69 -8.74
CA ASN A 77 5.36 23.13 -9.82
C ASN A 77 6.53 22.15 -10.03
N GLY A 78 6.19 20.96 -10.50
CA GLY A 78 7.16 19.90 -10.78
C GLY A 78 7.60 19.14 -9.52
N TYR A 79 8.71 18.41 -9.66
CA TYR A 79 9.22 17.47 -8.67
C TYR A 79 10.72 17.66 -8.43
N ARG A 80 11.21 17.19 -7.28
CA ARG A 80 12.64 16.94 -7.01
C ARG A 80 12.82 15.44 -6.79
N HIS A 81 13.86 14.89 -7.39
CA HIS A 81 14.25 13.50 -7.19
C HIS A 81 15.12 13.40 -5.95
N ARG A 82 14.89 12.38 -5.15
CA ARG A 82 15.71 12.03 -3.99
C ARG A 82 15.73 10.52 -3.79
N ASP A 83 16.91 10.02 -3.46
CA ASP A 83 17.10 8.63 -3.07
C ASP A 83 16.47 8.36 -1.70
N PHE A 84 15.61 7.35 -1.63
CA PHE A 84 14.92 6.89 -0.44
C PHE A 84 15.30 5.43 -0.14
N ASP A 85 16.10 5.23 0.89
CA ASP A 85 16.60 3.89 1.23
C ASP A 85 15.55 3.06 1.95
N THR A 86 15.24 1.89 1.38
CA THR A 86 14.30 0.92 1.96
C THR A 86 14.94 -0.46 2.04
N ARG A 87 14.30 -1.38 2.77
CA ARG A 87 14.75 -2.79 2.82
C ARG A 87 14.73 -3.48 1.45
N ALA A 88 13.88 -3.01 0.53
CA ALA A 88 13.82 -3.51 -0.84
C ALA A 88 14.89 -2.85 -1.76
N GLY A 89 15.73 -1.96 -1.22
CA GLY A 89 16.73 -1.17 -1.93
C GLY A 89 16.42 0.32 -1.91
N THR A 90 17.33 1.12 -2.48
CA THR A 90 17.16 2.56 -2.68
C THR A 90 16.06 2.84 -3.70
N LEU A 91 15.19 3.81 -3.50
CA LEU A 91 14.14 4.20 -4.44
C LEU A 91 14.39 5.62 -4.93
N ASP A 92 14.22 5.88 -6.23
CA ASP A 92 14.19 7.25 -6.74
C ASP A 92 12.77 7.80 -6.56
N VAL A 93 12.61 8.70 -5.59
CA VAL A 93 11.31 9.23 -5.18
C VAL A 93 11.12 10.65 -5.70
N ALA A 94 9.97 10.91 -6.34
CA ALA A 94 9.65 12.20 -6.92
C ALA A 94 8.87 13.08 -5.94
N ILE A 95 9.59 13.87 -5.13
CA ILE A 95 8.96 14.72 -4.11
C ILE A 95 8.33 15.97 -4.76
N PRO A 96 7.02 16.23 -4.57
CA PRO A 96 6.34 17.41 -5.09
C PRO A 96 6.98 18.74 -4.67
N LYS A 97 7.04 19.70 -5.60
CA LYS A 97 7.40 21.09 -5.31
C LYS A 97 6.15 21.95 -5.25
N LEU A 98 5.95 22.68 -4.16
CA LEU A 98 4.88 23.66 -4.04
C LEU A 98 5.39 25.06 -4.39
N ARG A 99 4.51 25.92 -4.89
CA ARG A 99 4.85 27.31 -5.27
C ARG A 99 5.04 28.21 -4.05
N SER A 100 4.33 27.92 -2.97
CA SER A 100 4.43 28.63 -1.70
C SER A 100 4.53 27.63 -0.55
N GLY A 101 5.45 27.87 0.39
CA GLY A 101 5.80 26.90 1.42
C GLY A 101 6.71 25.78 0.89
N SER A 102 7.14 24.91 1.80
CA SER A 102 7.97 23.75 1.49
C SER A 102 7.24 22.48 1.90
N TYR A 103 7.04 21.57 0.94
CA TYR A 103 6.55 20.24 1.22
C TYR A 103 7.74 19.33 1.55
N PHE A 104 7.82 18.91 2.80
CA PHE A 104 8.71 17.87 3.29
C PHE A 104 7.81 16.82 3.96
N PRO A 105 7.71 15.59 3.43
CA PRO A 105 6.99 14.53 4.14
C PRO A 105 7.64 14.31 5.51
N ASP A 106 6.83 14.13 6.56
CA ASP A 106 7.31 14.02 7.96
C ASP A 106 8.36 12.92 8.19
N SER A 107 8.45 11.93 7.30
CA SER A 107 9.54 10.94 7.26
C SER A 107 10.93 11.53 6.96
N GLU A 108 11.02 12.82 6.67
CA GLU A 108 12.23 13.54 6.23
C GLU A 108 12.80 14.46 7.33
N ASN A 109 12.21 14.50 8.53
CA ASN A 109 12.63 15.43 9.61
C ASN A 109 13.83 14.96 10.45
N ASP A 110 14.21 13.68 10.34
CA ASP A 110 15.38 13.12 11.02
C ASP A 110 16.36 12.57 9.98
N GLY A 111 17.58 13.11 9.96
CA GLY A 111 18.64 12.61 9.12
C GLY A 111 18.82 11.11 9.30
N CYS A 112 18.74 10.37 8.19
CA CYS A 112 19.27 9.02 8.01
C CYS A 112 18.93 8.01 9.13
N GLU A 113 17.77 7.36 9.05
CA GLU A 113 17.59 5.89 9.19
C GLU A 113 16.08 5.59 9.37
N LEU A 114 15.31 5.60 8.28
CA LEU A 114 13.92 5.12 8.31
C LEU A 114 13.88 3.66 7.87
N VAL A 115 14.24 2.76 8.77
CA VAL A 115 13.97 1.33 8.58
C VAL A 115 12.45 1.16 8.65
N VAL A 116 11.80 1.02 7.50
CA VAL A 116 10.41 0.54 7.42
C VAL A 116 10.39 -0.86 8.05
N ARG A 117 10.06 -0.92 9.35
CA ARG A 117 9.71 -2.15 10.05
C ARG A 117 8.28 -2.52 9.62
N VAL A 118 8.20 -3.18 8.47
CA VAL A 118 7.21 -4.25 8.30
C VAL A 118 7.63 -5.40 9.20
#